data_AF-A0A2P4SIF6-F1
#
_entry.id   AF-A0A2P4SIF6-F1
#
_cell.length_a   1.000
_cell.length_b   1.000
_cell.length_c   1.000
_cell.angle_alpha   90.00
_cell.angle_beta   90.00
_cell.angle_gamma   90.00
#
_symmetry.space_group_name_H-M   'P 1'
#
loop_
_entity.id
_entity.type
_entity.pdbx_description
1 polymer ?
#
loop_
_entity_poly.entity_id
_entity_poly.type
_entity_poly.pdbx_seq_one_letter_code
_entity_poly.pdbx_strand_id
1 'polypeptide(L)'
;MSKTPYVDPNKSGHEVWEEFSLSFTPAVKEVVEFAKRIPGFRDLSQHDQVNLLKAGTFEVLMVRFASLFDARERTVTFLSGKKYSVDDLHSMGAGDLLNSMFEFSEKLNALQLSDEEMSLFTAVVLVSA
;
A
#
# COMPACT_ATOMS: atom_id res chain seq x y z
N MET A 1 -10.77 24.62 8.01
CA MET A 1 -9.91 25.44 7.11
C MET A 1 -9.26 24.50 6.12
N SER A 2 -9.63 24.64 4.85
CA SER A 2 -9.26 23.81 3.71
C SER A 2 -7.75 23.84 3.48
N LYS A 3 -7.07 22.69 3.59
CA LYS A 3 -5.70 22.52 3.10
C LYS A 3 -5.80 22.14 1.62
N THR A 4 -5.50 23.09 0.75
CA THR A 4 -5.33 22.87 -0.69
C THR A 4 -4.22 21.83 -0.94
N PRO A 5 -4.35 20.95 -1.95
CA PRO A 5 -3.36 19.93 -2.30
C PRO A 5 -2.23 20.55 -3.14
N TYR A 6 -1.64 21.65 -2.69
CA TYR A 6 -0.55 22.29 -3.42
C TYR A 6 0.75 21.57 -3.07
N VAL A 7 1.27 20.81 -4.04
CA VAL A 7 2.63 20.27 -4.00
C VAL A 7 3.59 21.45 -3.84
N ASP A 8 4.48 21.39 -2.85
CA ASP A 8 5.55 22.38 -2.73
C ASP A 8 6.45 22.25 -3.96
N PRO A 9 6.50 23.24 -4.87
CA PRO A 9 7.27 23.14 -6.11
C PRO A 9 8.78 23.05 -5.89
N ASN A 10 9.25 23.24 -4.64
CA ASN A 10 10.66 23.09 -4.28
C ASN A 10 11.04 21.68 -3.80
N LYS A 11 10.06 20.78 -3.58
CA LYS A 11 10.36 19.41 -3.17
C LYS A 11 10.81 18.60 -4.38
N SER A 12 11.99 18.01 -4.28
CA SER A 12 12.48 17.04 -5.25
C SER A 12 11.61 15.80 -5.22
N GLY A 13 11.54 15.11 -6.36
CA GLY A 13 10.80 13.88 -6.44
C GLY A 13 11.31 12.73 -5.56
N HIS A 14 12.62 12.76 -5.25
CA HIS A 14 13.21 11.90 -4.24
C HIS A 14 12.58 12.12 -2.86
N GLU A 15 12.36 13.38 -2.44
CA GLU A 15 11.74 13.68 -1.14
C GLU A 15 10.27 13.26 -1.09
N VAL A 16 9.55 13.32 -2.22
CA VAL A 16 8.17 12.84 -2.31
C VAL A 16 8.14 11.31 -2.26
N TRP A 17 9.03 10.64 -2.98
CA TRP A 17 9.17 9.19 -2.91
C TRP A 17 9.60 8.71 -1.53
N GLU A 18 10.44 9.46 -0.83
CA GLU A 18 10.82 9.20 0.55
C GLU A 18 9.62 9.38 1.49
N GLU A 19 8.80 10.43 1.33
CA GLU A 19 7.54 10.61 2.07
C GLU A 19 6.59 9.41 1.87
N PHE A 20 6.50 8.90 0.64
CA PHE A 20 5.74 7.69 0.34
C PHE A 20 6.36 6.45 1.00
N SER A 21 7.67 6.25 0.86
CA SER A 21 8.39 5.09 1.40
C SER A 21 8.33 5.04 2.94
N LEU A 22 8.34 6.19 3.61
CA LEU A 22 8.17 6.29 5.06
C LEU A 22 6.79 5.82 5.53
N SER A 23 5.80 5.78 4.64
CA SER A 23 4.47 5.21 4.91
C SER A 23 4.50 3.70 5.12
N PHE A 24 5.53 3.00 4.63
CA PHE A 24 5.66 1.54 4.75
C PHE A 24 6.01 1.13 6.17
N THR A 25 6.90 1.84 6.85
CA THR A 25 7.38 1.49 8.20
C THR A 25 6.26 1.30 9.25
N PRO A 26 5.32 2.25 9.44
CA PRO A 26 4.20 2.03 10.35
C PRO A 26 3.25 0.94 9.83
N ALA A 27 3.05 0.85 8.51
CA ALA A 27 2.16 -0.12 7.91
C ALA A 27 2.65 -1.58 8.08
N VAL A 28 3.97 -1.82 8.09
CA VAL A 28 4.54 -3.15 8.41
C VAL A 28 4.10 -3.64 9.78
N LYS A 29 4.05 -2.76 10.79
CA LYS A 29 3.58 -3.14 12.14
C LYS A 29 2.09 -3.50 12.11
N GLU A 30 1.30 -2.79 11.34
CA GLU A 30 -0.12 -3.09 11.17
C GLU A 30 -0.35 -4.44 10.50
N VAL A 31 0.51 -4.84 9.55
CA VAL A 31 0.47 -6.19 8.95
C VAL A 31 0.71 -7.28 9.99
N VAL A 32 1.68 -7.08 10.89
CA VAL A 32 1.93 -8.04 11.99
C VAL A 32 0.71 -8.16 12.91
N GLU A 33 0.08 -7.03 13.26
CA GLU A 33 -1.12 -7.04 14.10
C GLU A 33 -2.36 -7.59 13.37
N PHE A 34 -2.44 -7.43 12.05
CA PHE A 34 -3.44 -8.07 11.20
C PHE A 34 -3.26 -9.59 11.17
N ALA A 35 -2.05 -10.07 10.92
CA ALA A 35 -1.72 -11.50 10.87
C ALA A 35 -2.11 -12.22 12.17
N LYS A 36 -1.82 -11.59 13.32
CA LYS A 36 -2.19 -12.11 14.64
C LYS A 36 -3.69 -12.25 14.88
N ARG A 37 -4.55 -11.64 14.07
CA ARG A 37 -6.02 -11.73 14.16
C ARG A 37 -6.60 -12.79 13.21
N ILE A 38 -5.80 -13.31 12.27
CA ILE A 38 -6.22 -14.38 11.37
C ILE A 38 -6.36 -15.68 12.21
N PRO A 39 -7.55 -16.30 12.25
CA PRO A 39 -7.73 -17.59 12.92
C PRO A 39 -6.74 -18.63 12.39
N GLY A 40 -6.10 -19.38 13.29
CA GLY A 40 -5.08 -20.39 12.92
C GLY A 40 -3.65 -19.84 12.76
N PHE A 41 -3.46 -18.53 12.56
CA PHE A 41 -2.10 -17.99 12.34
C PHE A 41 -1.21 -18.13 13.59
N ARG A 42 -1.79 -17.94 14.78
CA ARG A 42 -1.07 -18.10 16.05
C ARG A 42 -0.74 -19.55 16.40
N ASP A 43 -1.41 -20.50 15.74
CA ASP A 43 -1.20 -21.93 15.96
C ASP A 43 -0.01 -22.47 15.14
N LEU A 44 0.47 -21.70 14.16
CA LEU A 44 1.70 -21.97 13.43
C LEU A 44 2.94 -21.84 14.33
N SER A 45 4.04 -22.49 13.94
CA SER A 45 5.31 -22.33 14.64
C SER A 45 5.79 -20.87 14.58
N GLN A 46 6.53 -20.41 15.59
CA GLN A 46 7.12 -19.06 15.56
C GLN A 46 8.03 -18.85 14.35
N HIS A 47 8.69 -19.91 13.88
CA HIS A 47 9.51 -19.88 12.67
C HIS A 47 8.66 -19.58 11.43
N ASP A 48 7.53 -20.28 11.27
CA ASP A 48 6.64 -20.10 10.11
C ASP A 48 5.92 -18.76 10.16
N GLN A 49 5.47 -18.31 11.33
CA GLN A 49 4.89 -16.97 11.50
C GLN A 49 5.85 -15.87 11.03
N VAL A 50 7.13 -15.98 11.40
CA VAL A 50 8.17 -15.01 10.99
C VAL A 50 8.47 -15.13 9.50
N ASN A 51 8.53 -16.33 8.93
CA ASN A 51 8.81 -16.53 7.51
C ASN A 51 7.68 -15.99 6.62
N LEU A 52 6.42 -16.30 6.95
CA LEU A 52 5.25 -15.78 6.24
C LEU A 52 5.21 -14.26 6.28
N LEU A 53 5.46 -13.65 7.45
CA LEU A 53 5.53 -12.19 7.55
C LEU A 53 6.68 -11.61 6.73
N LYS A 54 7.87 -12.23 6.74
CA LYS A 54 9.02 -11.75 5.95
C LYS A 54 8.76 -11.83 4.45
N ALA A 55 8.12 -12.91 3.97
CA ALA A 55 7.82 -13.11 2.56
C ALA A 55 6.62 -12.26 2.10
N GLY A 56 5.51 -12.29 2.84
CA GLY A 56 4.22 -11.74 2.39
C GLY A 56 3.93 -10.30 2.80
N THR A 57 4.72 -9.67 3.68
CA THR A 57 4.40 -8.30 4.16
C THR A 57 4.30 -7.30 3.02
N PHE A 58 5.19 -7.36 2.03
CA PHE A 58 5.14 -6.42 0.91
C PHE A 58 3.87 -6.60 0.07
N GLU A 59 3.47 -7.85 -0.19
CA GLU A 59 2.27 -8.16 -0.95
C GLU A 59 1.00 -7.69 -0.22
N VAL A 60 0.92 -7.93 1.10
CA VAL A 60 -0.16 -7.40 1.94
C VAL A 60 -0.23 -5.88 1.89
N LEU A 61 0.93 -5.20 1.92
CA LEU A 61 0.98 -3.74 1.78
C LEU A 61 0.50 -3.28 0.41
N MET A 62 0.79 -4.02 -0.68
CA MET A 62 0.30 -3.69 -2.02
C MET A 62 -1.23 -3.76 -2.10
N VAL A 63 -1.83 -4.80 -1.53
CA VAL A 63 -3.29 -4.94 -1.43
C VAL A 63 -3.87 -3.76 -0.64
N ARG A 64 -3.29 -3.44 0.52
CA ARG A 64 -3.77 -2.33 1.35
C ARG A 64 -3.64 -0.97 0.67
N PHE A 65 -2.50 -0.73 0.01
CA PHE A 65 -2.23 0.54 -0.65
C PHE A 65 -3.02 0.72 -1.94
N ALA A 66 -3.64 -0.32 -2.50
CA ALA A 66 -4.52 -0.17 -3.67
C ALA A 66 -5.62 0.89 -3.44
N SER A 67 -6.11 1.05 -2.20
CA SER A 67 -7.08 2.09 -1.82
C SER A 67 -6.54 3.52 -1.88
N LEU A 68 -5.22 3.71 -1.88
CA LEU A 68 -4.58 5.02 -1.99
C LEU A 68 -4.53 5.53 -3.44
N PHE A 69 -4.68 4.63 -4.41
CA PHE A 69 -4.65 4.93 -5.83
C PHE A 69 -6.05 5.16 -6.36
N ASP A 70 -6.27 6.34 -6.94
CA ASP A 70 -7.48 6.66 -7.68
C ASP A 70 -7.19 6.55 -9.18
N ALA A 71 -7.67 5.48 -9.79
CA ALA A 71 -7.50 5.25 -11.22
C ALA A 71 -8.21 6.29 -12.10
N ARG A 72 -9.36 6.82 -11.63
CA ARG A 72 -10.16 7.80 -12.38
C ARG A 72 -9.46 9.15 -12.43
N GLU A 73 -8.96 9.60 -11.29
CA GLU A 73 -8.26 10.88 -11.18
C GLU A 73 -6.76 10.76 -11.52
N ARG A 74 -6.24 9.54 -11.73
CA ARG A 74 -4.81 9.24 -11.86
C ARG A 74 -3.99 9.88 -10.74
N THR A 75 -4.45 9.72 -9.50
CA THR A 75 -3.79 10.28 -8.32
C THR A 75 -3.46 9.22 -7.27
N VAL A 76 -2.45 9.52 -6.45
CA VAL A 76 -2.09 8.76 -5.26
C VAL A 76 -2.30 9.65 -4.04
N THR A 77 -3.04 9.15 -3.05
CA THR A 77 -3.22 9.82 -1.76
C THR A 77 -2.21 9.27 -0.76
N PHE A 78 -1.27 10.07 -0.31
CA PHE A 78 -0.29 9.65 0.68
C PHE A 78 -0.94 9.58 2.07
N LEU A 79 -0.33 8.86 3.01
CA LEU A 79 -0.83 8.80 4.40
C LEU A 79 -0.85 10.19 5.07
N SER A 80 -0.08 11.16 4.56
CA SER A 80 -0.15 12.57 4.97
C SER A 80 -1.45 13.27 4.56
N GLY A 81 -2.29 12.62 3.74
CA GLY A 81 -3.51 13.16 3.15
C GLY A 81 -3.28 13.98 1.89
N LYS A 82 -2.02 14.18 1.47
CA LYS A 82 -1.68 14.87 0.23
C LYS A 82 -1.97 13.98 -0.97
N LYS A 83 -2.47 14.59 -2.04
CA LYS A 83 -2.70 13.92 -3.32
C LYS A 83 -1.65 14.37 -4.32
N TYR A 84 -1.12 13.42 -5.08
CA TYR A 84 -0.17 13.64 -6.16
C TYR A 84 -0.70 12.99 -7.42
N SER A 85 -0.55 13.64 -8.58
CA SER A 85 -0.82 12.95 -9.84
C SER A 85 0.28 11.92 -10.12
N VAL A 86 -0.08 10.84 -10.80
CA VAL A 86 0.90 9.82 -11.23
C VAL A 86 1.95 10.45 -12.16
N ASP A 87 1.54 11.40 -13.00
CA ASP A 87 2.42 12.07 -13.95
C ASP A 87 3.44 12.97 -13.22
N ASP A 88 3.03 13.67 -12.15
CA ASP A 88 3.95 14.42 -11.28
C ASP A 88 4.95 13.47 -10.64
N LEU A 89 4.47 12.36 -10.05
CA LEU A 89 5.34 11.36 -9.41
C LEU A 89 6.34 10.76 -10.41
N HIS A 90 5.94 10.49 -11.66
CA HIS A 90 6.86 10.06 -12.71
C HIS A 90 7.90 11.12 -13.06
N SER A 91 7.49 12.37 -13.24
CA SER A 91 8.43 13.47 -13.53
C SER A 91 9.44 13.68 -12.39
N MET A 92 9.03 13.29 -11.19
CA MET A 92 9.78 13.28 -9.94
C MET A 92 10.71 12.06 -9.79
N GLY A 93 10.72 11.12 -10.75
CA GLY A 93 11.58 9.94 -10.69
C GLY A 93 10.99 8.78 -9.90
N ALA A 94 9.67 8.78 -9.61
CA ALA A 94 8.99 7.56 -9.22
C ALA A 94 9.04 6.59 -10.43
N GLY A 95 9.69 5.45 -10.23
CA GLY A 95 10.03 4.51 -11.29
C GLY A 95 8.97 3.44 -11.56
N ASP A 96 9.39 2.36 -12.24
CA ASP A 96 8.55 1.24 -12.70
C ASP A 96 7.72 0.56 -11.60
N LEU A 97 8.19 0.65 -10.35
CA LEU A 97 7.43 0.14 -9.21
C LEU A 97 6.10 0.90 -9.02
N LEU A 98 6.10 2.23 -9.12
CA LEU A 98 4.87 3.00 -8.96
C LEU A 98 3.87 2.69 -10.08
N ASN A 99 4.36 2.52 -11.31
CA ASN A 99 3.55 2.06 -12.44
C ASN A 99 2.88 0.71 -12.15
N SER A 100 3.67 -0.26 -11.69
CA SER A 100 3.18 -1.59 -11.36
C SER A 100 2.15 -1.54 -10.22
N MET A 101 2.36 -0.70 -9.21
CA MET A 101 1.40 -0.48 -8.13
C MET A 101 0.09 0.12 -8.65
N PHE A 102 0.17 1.11 -9.56
CA PHE A 102 -1.00 1.73 -10.16
C PHE A 102 -1.81 0.72 -10.97
N GLU A 103 -1.17 -0.02 -11.88
CA GLU A 103 -1.82 -1.06 -12.70
C GLU A 103 -2.46 -2.17 -11.84
N PHE A 104 -1.76 -2.59 -10.78
CA PHE A 104 -2.29 -3.55 -9.82
C PHE A 104 -3.51 -2.99 -9.10
N SER A 105 -3.42 -1.76 -8.59
CA SER A 105 -4.50 -1.10 -7.85
C SER A 105 -5.73 -0.89 -8.72
N GLU A 106 -5.57 -0.53 -9.99
CA GLU A 106 -6.66 -0.34 -10.93
C GLU A 106 -7.45 -1.64 -11.13
N LYS A 107 -6.74 -2.75 -11.38
CA LYS A 107 -7.35 -4.07 -11.56
C LYS A 107 -8.02 -4.57 -10.29
N LEU A 108 -7.39 -4.41 -9.14
CA LEU A 108 -7.96 -4.85 -7.85
C LEU A 108 -9.19 -4.01 -7.48
N ASN A 109 -9.12 -2.68 -7.61
CA ASN A 109 -10.24 -1.78 -7.28
C ASN A 109 -11.43 -1.97 -8.23
N ALA A 110 -11.19 -2.40 -9.48
CA ALA A 110 -12.24 -2.74 -10.43
C ALA A 110 -13.09 -3.95 -10.00
N LEU A 111 -12.57 -4.82 -9.12
CA LEU A 111 -13.33 -5.94 -8.57
C LEU A 111 -14.41 -5.50 -7.57
N GLN A 112 -14.36 -4.25 -7.09
CA GLN A 112 -15.36 -3.69 -6.16
C GLN A 112 -15.60 -4.58 -4.93
N LEU A 113 -14.53 -5.17 -4.39
CA LEU A 113 -14.61 -6.02 -3.20
C LEU A 113 -15.10 -5.20 -2.00
N SER A 114 -16.00 -5.79 -1.23
CA SER A 114 -16.37 -5.26 0.09
C SER A 114 -15.18 -5.31 1.06
N ASP A 115 -15.27 -4.56 2.16
CA ASP A 115 -14.25 -4.57 3.20
C ASP A 115 -14.00 -5.98 3.77
N GLU A 116 -15.05 -6.80 3.87
CA GLU A 116 -14.97 -8.19 4.34
C GLU A 116 -14.24 -9.09 3.35
N GLU A 117 -14.58 -9.00 2.05
CA GLU A 117 -13.91 -9.76 0.99
C GLU A 117 -12.44 -9.34 0.86
N MET A 118 -12.15 -8.05 0.94
CA MET A 118 -10.79 -7.52 0.92
C MET A 118 -9.97 -8.01 2.12
N SER A 119 -10.58 -8.04 3.31
CA SER A 119 -9.93 -8.56 4.52
C SER A 119 -9.58 -10.04 4.36
N LEU A 120 -10.51 -10.85 3.86
CA LEU A 120 -10.29 -12.27 3.61
C LEU A 120 -9.23 -12.50 2.52
N PHE A 121 -9.31 -11.78 1.41
CA PHE A 121 -8.32 -11.84 0.33
C PHE A 121 -6.92 -11.50 0.84
N THR A 122 -6.79 -10.45 1.65
CA THR A 122 -5.52 -10.04 2.26
C THR A 122 -4.95 -11.14 3.17
N ALA A 123 -5.80 -11.83 3.92
CA ALA A 123 -5.39 -12.98 4.74
C ALA A 123 -4.87 -14.12 3.86
N VAL A 124 -5.56 -14.43 2.75
CA VAL A 124 -5.13 -15.44 1.77
C VAL A 124 -3.77 -15.09 1.17
N VAL A 125 -3.55 -13.83 0.79
CA VAL A 125 -2.25 -13.35 0.28
C VAL A 125 -1.13 -13.64 1.28
N LEU A 126 -1.32 -13.29 2.55
CA LEU A 126 -0.29 -13.49 3.57
C LEU A 126 0.07 -14.97 3.78
N VAL A 127 -0.91 -15.87 3.78
CA VAL A 127 -0.67 -17.31 4.04
C VAL A 127 -0.25 -18.09 2.79
N SER A 128 -0.23 -17.45 1.63
CA SER A 128 0.21 -18.03 0.35
C SER A 128 1.64 -17.66 -0.03
N ALA A 129 2.33 -16.87 0.81
CA ALA A 129 3.68 -16.36 0.59
C ALA A 129 4.79 -17.38 0.90
#